data_AF-A0A803P8B6-F1
#
_entry.id   AF-A0A803P8B6-F1
#
_cell.length_a   1.000
_cell.length_b   1.000
_cell.length_c   1.000
_cell.angle_alpha   90.00
_cell.angle_beta   90.00
_cell.angle_gamma   90.00
#
_symmetry.space_group_name_H-M   'P 1'
#
loop_
_entity.id
_entity.type
_entity.pdbx_description
1 polymer ?
#
loop_
_entity_poly.entity_id
_entity_poly.type
_entity_poly.pdbx_seq_one_letter_code
_entity_poly.pdbx_strand_id
1 'polypeptide(L)'
;MISLSSLLRFKTFHRVILICAIVFLIGDSQALENEEMNIKRSDFPNDFAFGVATSAGQIEGSANKGGRTPSVWDTYAAIPGNIEDGSNPSTAIDSYNRYKEDIEYIKELGTNYYRFSISWTRILPKGSLRGGVNKEGIDHYNNLIDELISNGITPFVTILHFDTPQALENRYGGFLNGSIVDDFKDYCELLFKTYGDRVKNWITINEPFVVALGYDIGLAPTSRCSLPPPIGPCKAGNSSIEPYIVAHNLILAHARAAKLYKKKYQATGTNNIYSYPQGLQKLLEFMSQKYQNITIYITENGIPEASVPDRHLEDYVNDDYRIMFILQHLYYVNQAIKNGVNVKGYFYWSLFDSFEGEHGYNTRFGLFFIDYNNNYKRIPKKSAKWLHCFLKHNITQPSTLLEESSMFGSNTTQKNNESPNGTLTTAAVSIIGTFIGFFALFVLPTFCETEEQLMMNQSSFN
;
A
#
# COMPACT_ATOMS: atom_id res chain seq x y z
N MET A 1 -15.42 -46.45 22.93
CA MET A 1 -14.83 -46.14 24.25
C MET A 1 -13.32 -46.03 24.08
N ILE A 2 -12.78 -44.81 24.07
CA ILE A 2 -11.33 -44.60 24.06
C ILE A 2 -10.84 -44.82 25.49
N SER A 3 -9.89 -45.72 25.67
CA SER A 3 -9.34 -46.09 26.98
C SER A 3 -8.74 -44.87 27.69
N LEU A 4 -8.96 -44.77 29.01
CA LEU A 4 -8.37 -43.74 29.88
C LEU A 4 -6.83 -43.71 29.77
N SER A 5 -6.20 -44.84 29.42
CA SER A 5 -4.75 -44.94 29.19
C SER A 5 -4.28 -44.24 27.91
N SER A 6 -5.14 -44.15 26.89
CA SER A 6 -4.88 -43.45 25.63
C SER A 6 -4.94 -41.92 25.82
N LEU A 7 -5.87 -41.47 26.67
CA LEU A 7 -6.04 -40.04 27.00
C LEU A 7 -4.89 -39.51 27.86
N LEU A 8 -4.37 -40.34 28.79
CA LEU A 8 -3.18 -39.98 29.59
C LEU A 8 -1.92 -39.89 28.73
N ARG A 9 -1.69 -40.82 27.80
CA ARG A 9 -0.52 -40.78 26.91
C ARG A 9 -0.51 -39.54 26.00
N PHE A 10 -1.67 -39.11 25.52
CA PHE A 10 -1.81 -37.91 24.69
C PHE A 10 -1.53 -36.61 25.49
N LYS A 11 -1.99 -36.53 26.74
CA LYS A 11 -1.72 -35.39 27.64
C LYS A 11 -0.25 -35.30 28.07
N THR A 12 0.41 -36.43 28.29
CA THR A 12 1.84 -36.46 28.64
C THR A 12 2.72 -36.09 27.44
N PHE A 13 2.35 -36.52 26.23
CA PHE A 13 3.09 -36.18 25.00
C PHE A 13 2.98 -34.68 24.64
N HIS A 14 1.80 -34.07 24.80
CA HIS A 14 1.65 -32.62 24.65
C HIS A 14 2.38 -31.82 25.75
N ARG A 15 2.41 -32.31 27.00
CA ARG A 15 3.19 -31.64 28.06
C ARG A 15 4.69 -31.69 27.80
N VAL A 16 5.23 -32.78 27.25
CA VAL A 16 6.66 -32.87 26.90
C VAL A 16 6.98 -31.98 25.70
N ILE A 17 6.14 -31.92 24.67
CA ILE A 17 6.33 -30.99 23.54
C ILE A 17 6.20 -29.53 24.00
N LEU A 18 5.26 -29.22 24.89
CA LEU A 18 5.10 -27.87 25.45
C LEU A 18 6.29 -27.49 26.34
N ILE A 19 6.83 -28.41 27.14
CA ILE A 19 8.03 -28.16 27.95
C ILE A 19 9.29 -28.03 27.07
N CYS A 20 9.45 -28.85 26.03
CA CYS A 20 10.54 -28.69 25.07
C CYS A 20 10.43 -27.41 24.25
N ALA A 21 9.22 -26.99 23.86
CA ALA A 21 8.98 -25.71 23.20
C ALA A 21 9.23 -24.53 24.15
N ILE A 22 8.84 -24.65 25.43
CA ILE A 22 9.13 -23.65 26.47
C ILE A 22 10.63 -23.59 26.77
N VAL A 23 11.36 -24.71 26.78
CA VAL A 23 12.83 -24.72 26.99
C VAL A 23 13.58 -24.20 25.75
N PHE A 24 13.08 -24.42 24.53
CA PHE A 24 13.59 -23.75 23.33
C PHE A 24 13.27 -22.25 23.29
N LEU A 25 12.10 -21.84 23.81
CA LEU A 25 11.70 -20.44 23.92
C LEU A 25 12.42 -19.69 25.06
N ILE A 26 12.77 -20.37 26.16
CA ILE A 26 13.52 -19.80 27.29
C ILE A 26 15.05 -19.88 27.03
N GLY A 27 15.51 -20.84 26.23
CA GLY A 27 16.92 -21.03 25.90
C GLY A 27 17.49 -20.01 24.91
N ASP A 28 16.64 -19.39 24.08
CA ASP A 28 17.01 -18.27 23.19
C ASP A 28 16.67 -16.89 23.77
N SER A 29 15.82 -16.81 24.80
CA SER A 29 15.37 -15.51 25.34
C SER A 29 16.34 -14.83 26.30
N GLN A 30 17.44 -15.49 26.69
CA GLN A 30 18.41 -14.92 27.64
C GLN A 30 19.73 -14.43 27.00
N ALA A 31 19.82 -14.41 25.66
CA ALA A 31 20.97 -13.85 24.94
C ALA A 31 20.64 -12.54 24.18
N LEU A 32 19.45 -11.97 24.38
CA LEU A 32 19.01 -10.72 23.74
C LEU A 32 18.50 -9.66 24.74
N GLU A 33 18.75 -9.84 26.03
CA GLU A 33 18.49 -8.83 27.06
C GLU A 33 19.81 -8.21 27.53
N ASN A 34 20.36 -7.31 26.70
CA ASN A 34 21.23 -6.17 27.09
C ASN A 34 21.84 -5.41 25.89
N GLU A 35 21.16 -5.34 24.74
CA GLU A 35 21.24 -4.11 23.96
C GLU A 35 20.10 -3.22 24.42
N GLU A 36 20.41 -2.16 25.17
CA GLU A 36 19.48 -1.04 25.33
C GLU A 36 19.09 -0.59 23.92
N MET A 37 17.88 -0.93 23.47
CA MET A 37 17.34 -0.46 22.20
C MET A 37 17.04 1.03 22.31
N ASN A 38 18.10 1.84 22.21
CA ASN A 38 18.07 3.28 22.26
C ASN A 38 17.75 3.83 20.86
N ILE A 39 16.52 3.62 20.41
CA ILE A 39 16.03 4.07 19.10
C ILE A 39 15.46 5.49 19.19
N LYS A 40 15.88 6.37 18.30
CA LYS A 40 15.51 7.80 18.18
C LYS A 40 14.89 8.10 16.82
N ARG A 41 14.13 9.20 16.71
CA ARG A 41 13.62 9.70 15.41
C ARG A 41 14.74 9.89 14.37
N SER A 42 15.94 10.28 14.81
CA SER A 42 17.15 10.43 13.99
C SER A 42 17.68 9.13 13.40
N ASP A 43 17.27 7.99 13.95
CA ASP A 43 17.67 6.68 13.44
C ASP A 43 16.84 6.30 12.22
N PHE A 44 15.77 7.05 11.96
CA PHE A 44 14.98 6.99 10.74
C PHE A 44 15.34 8.15 9.81
N PRO A 45 15.34 7.94 8.48
CA PRO A 45 15.53 9.01 7.51
C PRO A 45 14.65 10.24 7.80
N ASN A 46 15.14 11.44 7.50
CA ASN A 46 14.41 12.68 7.78
C ASN A 46 13.06 12.75 7.03
N ASP A 47 12.93 12.04 5.92
CA ASP A 47 11.72 11.88 5.11
C ASP A 47 10.86 10.66 5.50
N PHE A 48 11.24 9.93 6.55
CA PHE A 48 10.45 8.80 7.05
C PHE A 48 9.05 9.26 7.48
N ALA A 49 8.03 8.64 6.88
CA ALA A 49 6.64 8.98 7.07
C ALA A 49 6.11 8.44 8.40
N PHE A 50 6.07 9.29 9.42
CA PHE A 50 5.27 9.05 10.62
C PHE A 50 3.87 9.57 10.35
N GLY A 51 2.86 8.70 10.46
CA GLY A 51 1.46 9.00 10.16
C GLY A 51 0.51 8.51 11.23
N VAL A 52 -0.71 9.04 11.23
CA VAL A 52 -1.82 8.54 12.05
C VAL A 52 -2.95 8.02 11.17
N ALA A 53 -3.84 7.19 11.72
CA ALA A 53 -4.87 6.53 10.94
C ALA A 53 -6.24 6.49 11.64
N THR A 54 -7.31 6.59 10.85
CA THR A 54 -8.70 6.46 11.30
C THR A 54 -9.54 5.73 10.24
N SER A 55 -10.78 5.40 10.58
CA SER A 55 -11.77 4.93 9.61
C SER A 55 -13.11 5.65 9.78
N ALA A 56 -13.79 5.87 8.65
CA ALA A 56 -15.04 6.62 8.57
C ALA A 56 -16.09 6.12 9.56
N GLY A 57 -16.32 4.81 9.60
CA GLY A 57 -17.32 4.20 10.48
C GLY A 57 -17.00 4.35 11.97
N GLN A 58 -15.75 4.61 12.34
CA GLN A 58 -15.32 4.77 13.73
C GLN A 58 -15.32 6.23 14.20
N ILE A 59 -15.13 7.21 13.31
CA ILE A 59 -14.94 8.61 13.73
C ILE A 59 -15.99 9.59 13.21
N GLU A 60 -16.57 9.37 12.02
CA GLU A 60 -17.33 10.44 11.36
C GLU A 60 -18.64 10.77 12.05
N GLY A 61 -19.40 9.73 12.44
CA GLY A 61 -20.77 9.90 12.88
C GLY A 61 -21.65 10.53 11.81
N SER A 62 -22.60 11.37 12.25
CA SER A 62 -23.56 12.02 11.36
C SER A 62 -24.25 11.00 10.44
N ALA A 63 -24.64 9.86 11.02
CA ALA A 63 -24.98 8.64 10.28
C ALA A 63 -26.20 8.78 9.34
N ASN A 64 -27.09 9.72 9.62
CA ASN A 64 -28.30 10.04 8.86
C ASN A 64 -28.29 11.48 8.29
N LYS A 65 -27.13 12.14 8.28
CA LYS A 65 -26.95 13.49 7.75
C LYS A 65 -26.21 13.46 6.42
N GLY A 66 -26.35 14.55 5.69
CA GLY A 66 -25.69 14.81 4.42
C GLY A 66 -25.81 13.69 3.38
N GLY A 67 -27.00 13.08 3.29
CA GLY A 67 -27.32 12.05 2.31
C GLY A 67 -26.75 10.65 2.57
N ARG A 68 -26.02 10.42 3.67
CA ARG A 68 -25.53 9.08 4.06
C ARG A 68 -26.69 8.15 4.42
N THR A 69 -26.54 6.87 4.06
CA THR A 69 -27.45 5.78 4.46
C THR A 69 -26.72 4.74 5.34
N PRO A 70 -27.46 3.80 5.96
CA PRO A 70 -26.87 2.77 6.81
C PRO A 70 -25.86 1.87 6.07
N SER A 71 -24.74 1.63 6.73
CA SER A 71 -23.81 0.53 6.46
C SER A 71 -24.24 -0.73 7.23
N VAL A 72 -23.54 -1.83 6.97
CA VAL A 72 -23.68 -3.07 7.75
C VAL A 72 -23.40 -2.87 9.25
N TRP A 73 -22.50 -1.95 9.60
CA TRP A 73 -22.20 -1.63 11.00
C TRP A 73 -23.29 -0.85 11.70
N ASP A 74 -23.94 0.10 11.02
CA ASP A 74 -25.07 0.85 11.60
C ASP A 74 -26.22 -0.11 11.95
N THR A 75 -26.49 -1.07 11.06
CA THR A 75 -27.55 -2.07 11.26
C THR A 75 -27.20 -3.08 12.35
N TYR A 76 -25.95 -3.54 12.40
CA TYR A 76 -25.48 -4.47 13.42
C TYR A 76 -25.51 -3.85 14.83
N ALA A 77 -25.04 -2.61 14.98
CA ALA A 77 -25.00 -1.90 16.26
C ALA A 77 -26.40 -1.53 16.78
N ALA A 78 -27.40 -1.41 15.90
CA ALA A 78 -28.79 -1.15 16.30
C ALA A 78 -29.48 -2.37 16.95
N ILE A 79 -28.89 -3.56 16.88
CA ILE A 79 -29.44 -4.77 17.50
C ILE A 79 -29.00 -4.84 18.96
N PRO A 80 -29.93 -4.89 19.94
CA PRO A 80 -29.58 -4.96 21.36
C PRO A 80 -28.71 -6.18 21.68
N GLY A 81 -27.63 -5.96 22.44
CA GLY A 81 -26.69 -7.00 22.88
C GLY A 81 -25.54 -7.29 21.92
N ASN A 82 -25.54 -6.72 20.71
CA ASN A 82 -24.43 -6.88 19.76
C ASN A 82 -23.22 -6.01 20.08
N ILE A 83 -23.43 -4.90 20.80
CA ILE A 83 -22.40 -4.03 21.33
C ILE A 83 -22.42 -4.15 22.86
N GLU A 84 -21.26 -4.41 23.46
CA GLU A 84 -21.12 -4.74 24.88
C GLU A 84 -21.73 -3.67 25.81
N ASP A 85 -21.49 -2.39 25.50
CA ASP A 85 -22.02 -1.25 26.26
C ASP A 85 -23.33 -0.68 25.69
N GLY A 86 -23.84 -1.26 24.59
CA GLY A 86 -25.03 -0.81 23.89
C GLY A 86 -24.89 0.51 23.11
N SER A 87 -23.67 1.03 22.96
CA SER A 87 -23.39 2.22 22.15
C SER A 87 -23.52 1.96 20.64
N ASN A 88 -23.44 3.02 19.82
CA ASN A 88 -23.52 2.89 18.36
C ASN A 88 -22.74 4.02 17.65
N PRO A 89 -22.35 3.83 16.37
CA PRO A 89 -21.51 4.77 15.64
C PRO A 89 -22.26 6.00 15.10
N SER A 90 -23.54 6.22 15.46
CA SER A 90 -24.35 7.29 14.84
C SER A 90 -23.77 8.68 15.02
N THR A 91 -23.15 8.93 16.19
CA THR A 91 -22.41 10.16 16.50
C THR A 91 -20.90 9.95 16.45
N ALA A 92 -20.39 8.77 16.85
CA ALA A 92 -18.96 8.51 16.97
C ALA A 92 -18.25 9.66 17.75
N ILE A 93 -17.24 10.31 17.16
CA ILE A 93 -16.63 11.54 17.67
C ILE A 93 -17.00 12.79 16.85
N ASP A 94 -17.99 12.65 15.96
CA ASP A 94 -18.53 13.72 15.11
C ASP A 94 -17.49 14.38 14.18
N SER A 95 -16.47 13.62 13.73
CA SER A 95 -15.46 14.11 12.77
C SER A 95 -16.08 14.60 11.46
N TYR A 96 -17.30 14.18 11.10
CA TYR A 96 -18.00 14.73 9.94
C TYR A 96 -18.15 16.26 10.03
N ASN A 97 -18.45 16.78 11.23
CA ASN A 97 -18.58 18.21 11.48
C ASN A 97 -17.27 18.83 12.03
N ARG A 98 -16.38 18.01 12.60
CA ARG A 98 -15.19 18.44 13.36
C ARG A 98 -13.86 18.17 12.68
N TYR A 99 -13.83 17.68 11.44
CA TYR A 99 -12.58 17.31 10.77
C TYR A 99 -11.51 18.40 10.73
N LYS A 100 -11.89 19.69 10.80
CA LYS A 100 -10.93 20.80 10.93
C LYS A 100 -10.20 20.81 12.27
N GLU A 101 -10.94 20.55 13.35
CA GLU A 101 -10.39 20.39 14.70
C GLU A 101 -9.47 19.14 14.74
N ASP A 102 -9.89 18.04 14.12
CA ASP A 102 -9.07 16.83 14.01
C ASP A 102 -7.73 17.10 13.32
N ILE A 103 -7.74 17.90 12.24
CA ILE A 103 -6.53 18.30 11.51
C ILE A 103 -5.60 19.16 12.38
N GLU A 104 -6.13 20.03 13.23
CA GLU A 104 -5.31 20.81 14.17
C GLU A 104 -4.53 19.89 15.13
N TYR A 105 -5.17 18.84 15.65
CA TYR A 105 -4.49 17.84 16.49
C TYR A 105 -3.45 17.03 15.71
N ILE A 106 -3.72 16.66 14.46
CA ILE A 106 -2.74 15.96 13.60
C ILE A 106 -1.49 16.83 13.38
N LYS A 107 -1.67 18.15 13.18
CA LYS A 107 -0.55 19.10 13.07
C LYS A 107 0.23 19.22 14.37
N GLU A 108 -0.47 19.32 15.51
CA GLU A 108 0.17 19.40 16.83
C GLU A 108 1.02 18.16 17.14
N LEU A 109 0.58 16.98 16.69
CA LEU A 109 1.37 15.74 16.76
C LEU A 109 2.66 15.76 15.90
N GLY A 110 2.78 16.70 14.96
CA GLY A 110 3.97 16.86 14.10
C GLY A 110 4.08 15.79 13.00
N THR A 111 2.98 15.14 12.64
CA THR A 111 2.93 14.20 11.51
C THR A 111 2.48 14.89 10.23
N ASN A 112 3.08 14.48 9.11
CA ASN A 112 2.73 14.98 7.77
C ASN A 112 1.91 13.96 6.97
N TYR A 113 1.36 12.92 7.60
CA TYR A 113 0.70 11.82 6.92
C TYR A 113 -0.57 11.39 7.67
N TYR A 114 -1.70 11.42 6.97
CA TYR A 114 -2.97 10.98 7.55
C TYR A 114 -3.63 9.92 6.68
N ARG A 115 -3.81 8.73 7.25
CA ARG A 115 -4.59 7.66 6.64
C ARG A 115 -6.03 7.73 7.13
N PHE A 116 -6.98 7.96 6.24
CA PHE A 116 -8.41 7.89 6.57
C PHE A 116 -9.14 7.01 5.56
N SER A 117 -10.38 6.62 5.86
CA SER A 117 -11.23 5.92 4.88
C SER A 117 -12.35 6.82 4.38
N ILE A 118 -12.80 6.58 3.13
CA ILE A 118 -13.98 7.24 2.56
C ILE A 118 -15.19 6.31 2.73
N SER A 119 -16.26 6.83 3.30
CA SER A 119 -17.46 6.02 3.56
C SER A 119 -18.23 5.72 2.28
N TRP A 120 -18.35 4.44 1.93
CA TRP A 120 -19.07 4.03 0.72
C TRP A 120 -20.53 4.45 0.77
N THR A 121 -21.20 4.32 1.91
CA THR A 121 -22.60 4.74 2.06
C THR A 121 -22.81 6.24 2.00
N ARG A 122 -21.78 7.04 2.29
CA ARG A 122 -21.84 8.50 2.16
C ARG A 122 -21.68 8.94 0.72
N ILE A 123 -20.90 8.24 -0.10
CA ILE A 123 -20.70 8.55 -1.52
C ILE A 123 -21.82 7.96 -2.41
N LEU A 124 -22.16 6.68 -2.19
CA LEU A 124 -23.19 5.93 -2.92
C LEU A 124 -24.23 5.39 -1.94
N PRO A 125 -25.28 6.16 -1.60
CA PRO A 125 -26.23 5.77 -0.56
C PRO A 125 -27.03 4.49 -0.84
N LYS A 126 -27.19 4.12 -2.12
CA LYS A 126 -27.79 2.82 -2.51
C LYS A 126 -26.74 1.81 -3.01
N GLY A 127 -25.48 2.04 -2.64
CA GLY A 127 -24.30 1.21 -2.86
C GLY A 127 -23.75 1.12 -4.28
N SER A 128 -24.46 1.65 -5.28
CA SER A 128 -24.11 1.52 -6.70
C SER A 128 -24.38 2.83 -7.43
N LEU A 129 -23.69 3.07 -8.54
CA LEU A 129 -23.88 4.29 -9.37
C LEU A 129 -25.33 4.44 -9.86
N ARG A 130 -26.01 3.32 -10.16
CA ARG A 130 -27.45 3.30 -10.51
C ARG A 130 -28.33 3.89 -9.41
N GLY A 131 -27.85 3.84 -8.18
CA GLY A 131 -28.49 4.37 -7.00
C GLY A 131 -28.44 5.90 -6.86
N GLY A 132 -27.59 6.56 -7.65
CA GLY A 132 -27.26 7.98 -7.53
C GLY A 132 -26.00 8.21 -6.69
N VAL A 133 -25.27 9.26 -7.05
CA VAL A 133 -24.11 9.77 -6.30
C VAL A 133 -24.59 10.87 -5.36
N ASN A 134 -24.16 10.82 -4.11
CA ASN A 134 -24.47 11.85 -3.13
C ASN A 134 -23.43 12.98 -3.19
N LYS A 135 -23.86 14.14 -3.72
CA LYS A 135 -22.97 15.29 -3.89
C LYS A 135 -22.45 15.84 -2.57
N GLU A 136 -23.25 15.85 -1.51
CA GLU A 136 -22.81 16.35 -0.20
C GLU A 136 -21.73 15.47 0.42
N GLY A 137 -21.82 14.14 0.21
CA GLY A 137 -20.75 13.22 0.54
C GLY A 137 -19.49 13.48 -0.27
N ILE A 138 -19.63 13.76 -1.57
CA ILE A 138 -18.50 14.12 -2.42
C ILE A 138 -17.79 15.38 -1.91
N ASP A 139 -18.58 16.42 -1.61
CA ASP A 139 -18.10 17.71 -1.14
C ASP A 139 -17.44 17.61 0.24
N HIS A 140 -17.95 16.77 1.13
CA HIS A 140 -17.32 16.51 2.44
C HIS A 140 -15.86 16.05 2.31
N TYR A 141 -15.59 15.00 1.52
CA TYR A 141 -14.22 14.51 1.37
C TYR A 141 -13.34 15.43 0.51
N ASN A 142 -13.91 16.18 -0.44
CA ASN A 142 -13.16 17.24 -1.12
C ASN A 142 -12.63 18.25 -0.09
N ASN A 143 -13.51 18.75 0.79
CA ASN A 143 -13.14 19.73 1.80
C ASN A 143 -12.12 19.15 2.80
N LEU A 144 -12.28 17.89 3.22
CA LEU A 144 -11.30 17.20 4.07
C LEU A 144 -9.93 17.10 3.39
N ILE A 145 -9.88 16.66 2.14
CA ILE A 145 -8.63 16.50 1.39
C ILE A 145 -7.94 17.85 1.16
N ASP A 146 -8.71 18.88 0.80
CA ASP A 146 -8.18 20.23 0.59
C ASP A 146 -7.63 20.83 1.88
N GLU A 147 -8.33 20.62 3.01
CA GLU A 147 -7.88 21.06 4.33
C GLU A 147 -6.62 20.30 4.80
N LEU A 148 -6.49 19.00 4.52
CA LEU A 148 -5.26 18.26 4.81
C LEU A 148 -4.07 18.81 4.02
N ILE A 149 -4.25 19.03 2.72
CA ILE A 149 -3.20 19.51 1.83
C ILE A 149 -2.79 20.94 2.17
N SER A 150 -3.75 21.82 2.46
CA SER A 150 -3.46 23.20 2.87
C SER A 150 -2.64 23.27 4.16
N ASN A 151 -2.73 22.24 5.00
CA ASN A 151 -1.98 22.08 6.24
C ASN A 151 -0.71 21.22 6.10
N GLY A 152 -0.30 20.87 4.88
CA GLY A 152 0.93 20.11 4.63
C GLY A 152 0.84 18.61 4.98
N ILE A 153 -0.36 18.08 5.18
CA ILE A 153 -0.61 16.68 5.52
C ILE A 153 -0.95 15.91 4.25
N THR A 154 -0.17 14.87 3.96
CA THR A 154 -0.35 13.99 2.80
C THR A 154 -1.45 12.97 3.07
N PRO A 155 -2.52 12.91 2.25
CA PRO A 155 -3.62 11.97 2.44
C PRO A 155 -3.27 10.56 1.94
N PHE A 156 -3.58 9.55 2.76
CA PHE A 156 -3.58 8.13 2.44
C PHE A 156 -5.01 7.60 2.54
N VAL A 157 -5.63 7.29 1.41
CA VAL A 157 -7.07 6.98 1.39
C VAL A 157 -7.30 5.47 1.36
N THR A 158 -8.03 4.98 2.36
CA THR A 158 -8.60 3.63 2.37
C THR A 158 -10.00 3.64 1.75
N ILE A 159 -10.23 2.86 0.70
CA ILE A 159 -11.51 2.87 -0.03
C ILE A 159 -12.60 2.10 0.70
N LEU A 160 -12.28 0.91 1.23
CA LEU A 160 -13.20 0.10 2.04
C LEU A 160 -12.58 -0.18 3.42
N HIS A 161 -13.31 0.22 4.46
CA HIS A 161 -12.94 -0.08 5.84
C HIS A 161 -14.15 -0.64 6.60
N PHE A 162 -14.56 -1.85 6.21
CA PHE A 162 -15.66 -2.63 6.80
C PHE A 162 -17.07 -2.04 6.62
N ASP A 163 -17.20 -0.86 6.02
CA ASP A 163 -18.43 -0.07 5.98
C ASP A 163 -19.29 -0.31 4.72
N THR A 164 -19.44 -1.57 4.32
CA THR A 164 -20.25 -1.97 3.16
C THR A 164 -21.67 -1.41 3.27
N PRO A 165 -22.26 -0.84 2.20
CA PRO A 165 -23.63 -0.36 2.23
C PRO A 165 -24.65 -1.44 2.53
N GLN A 166 -25.53 -1.21 3.52
CA GLN A 166 -26.61 -2.14 3.87
C GLN A 166 -27.54 -2.37 2.67
N ALA A 167 -27.65 -1.40 1.76
CA ALA A 167 -28.40 -1.55 0.53
C ALA A 167 -27.89 -2.69 -0.38
N LEU A 168 -26.58 -2.95 -0.41
CA LEU A 168 -25.99 -4.07 -1.18
C LEU A 168 -26.16 -5.40 -0.43
N GLU A 169 -26.02 -5.35 0.89
CA GLU A 169 -26.30 -6.50 1.75
C GLU A 169 -27.74 -6.99 1.58
N ASN A 170 -28.72 -6.08 1.64
CA ASN A 170 -30.14 -6.40 1.43
C ASN A 170 -30.45 -6.85 0.00
N ARG A 171 -29.73 -6.33 -1.00
CA ARG A 171 -30.01 -6.61 -2.41
C ARG A 171 -29.57 -8.02 -2.80
N TYR A 172 -28.39 -8.44 -2.35
CA TYR A 172 -27.80 -9.70 -2.81
C TYR A 172 -26.85 -10.37 -1.81
N GLY A 173 -26.76 -9.91 -0.56
CA GLY A 173 -25.86 -10.48 0.45
C GLY A 173 -24.42 -9.94 0.41
N GLY A 174 -24.23 -8.73 -0.12
CA GLY A 174 -22.94 -8.04 -0.03
C GLY A 174 -21.78 -8.85 -0.61
N PHE A 175 -20.76 -9.11 0.20
CA PHE A 175 -19.56 -9.84 -0.23
C PHE A 175 -19.76 -11.35 -0.41
N LEU A 176 -20.93 -11.90 -0.09
CA LEU A 176 -21.29 -13.27 -0.48
C LEU A 176 -21.63 -13.41 -1.96
N ASN A 177 -21.82 -12.29 -2.68
CA ASN A 177 -22.22 -12.30 -4.08
C ASN A 177 -21.18 -11.62 -4.97
N GLY A 178 -20.81 -12.27 -6.08
CA GLY A 178 -19.81 -11.75 -7.03
C GLY A 178 -20.19 -10.42 -7.69
N SER A 179 -21.48 -10.02 -7.68
CA SER A 179 -21.93 -8.74 -8.21
C SER A 179 -21.29 -7.53 -7.50
N ILE A 180 -20.91 -7.69 -6.22
CA ILE A 180 -20.27 -6.62 -5.45
C ILE A 180 -18.93 -6.18 -6.04
N VAL A 181 -18.27 -7.06 -6.80
CA VAL A 181 -16.98 -6.78 -7.43
C VAL A 181 -17.13 -5.64 -8.45
N ASP A 182 -18.24 -5.60 -9.19
CA ASP A 182 -18.51 -4.52 -10.15
C ASP A 182 -18.99 -3.24 -9.45
N ASP A 183 -19.87 -3.34 -8.46
CA ASP A 183 -20.31 -2.17 -7.68
C ASP A 183 -19.11 -1.50 -6.96
N PHE A 184 -18.17 -2.30 -6.42
CA PHE A 184 -16.94 -1.80 -5.80
C PHE A 184 -15.98 -1.16 -6.82
N LYS A 185 -15.80 -1.79 -7.99
CA LYS A 185 -14.99 -1.22 -9.08
C LYS A 185 -15.55 0.14 -9.52
N ASP A 186 -16.86 0.24 -9.69
CA ASP A 186 -17.55 1.48 -10.07
C ASP A 186 -17.42 2.56 -8.99
N TYR A 187 -17.51 2.17 -7.71
CA TYR A 187 -17.23 3.05 -6.58
C TYR A 187 -15.79 3.56 -6.61
N CYS A 188 -14.80 2.69 -6.82
CA CYS A 188 -13.40 3.08 -6.95
C CYS A 188 -13.19 4.02 -8.15
N GLU A 189 -13.83 3.76 -9.30
CA GLU A 189 -13.75 4.63 -10.47
C GLU A 189 -14.22 6.05 -10.17
N LEU A 190 -15.32 6.18 -9.43
CA LEU A 190 -15.82 7.46 -8.98
C LEU A 190 -14.80 8.17 -8.08
N LEU A 191 -14.28 7.49 -7.04
CA LEU A 191 -13.29 8.09 -6.13
C LEU A 191 -12.02 8.54 -6.86
N PHE A 192 -11.49 7.74 -7.77
CA PHE A 192 -10.29 8.09 -8.54
C PHE A 192 -10.52 9.29 -9.45
N LYS A 193 -11.68 9.41 -10.10
CA LYS A 193 -12.03 10.60 -10.90
C LYS A 193 -12.17 11.84 -10.04
N THR A 194 -12.78 11.70 -8.87
CA THR A 194 -13.15 12.84 -8.03
C THR A 194 -11.98 13.37 -7.22
N TYR A 195 -11.13 12.49 -6.70
CA TYR A 195 -10.08 12.85 -5.73
C TYR A 195 -8.65 12.54 -6.20
N GLY A 196 -8.49 11.80 -7.31
CA GLY A 196 -7.17 11.32 -7.77
C GLY A 196 -6.23 12.43 -8.26
N ASP A 197 -6.74 13.64 -8.48
CA ASP A 197 -5.93 14.83 -8.76
C ASP A 197 -5.07 15.23 -7.54
N ARG A 198 -5.58 15.02 -6.32
CA ARG A 198 -4.95 15.37 -5.04
C ARG A 198 -4.46 14.15 -4.24
N VAL A 199 -5.18 13.03 -4.28
CA VAL A 199 -4.84 11.80 -3.56
C VAL A 199 -4.01 10.87 -4.43
N LYS A 200 -2.78 10.58 -3.98
CA LYS A 200 -1.81 9.72 -4.70
C LYS A 200 -1.59 8.35 -4.04
N ASN A 201 -2.00 8.18 -2.78
CA ASN A 201 -1.81 6.96 -2.01
C ASN A 201 -3.16 6.31 -1.70
N TRP A 202 -3.41 5.13 -2.27
CA TRP A 202 -4.68 4.43 -2.18
C TRP A 202 -4.51 3.03 -1.59
N ILE A 203 -5.33 2.69 -0.60
CA ILE A 203 -5.48 1.36 -0.02
C ILE A 203 -6.89 0.88 -0.38
N THR A 204 -7.02 -0.19 -1.16
CA THR A 204 -8.37 -0.61 -1.62
C THR A 204 -9.22 -1.14 -0.48
N ILE A 205 -8.69 -2.06 0.34
CA ILE A 205 -9.45 -2.79 1.35
C ILE A 205 -8.58 -2.92 2.60
N ASN A 206 -9.09 -2.48 3.75
CA ASN A 206 -8.48 -2.75 5.04
C ASN A 206 -8.82 -4.17 5.51
N GLU A 207 -7.81 -4.89 6.02
CA GLU A 207 -7.96 -6.15 6.77
C GLU A 207 -9.08 -7.09 6.23
N PRO A 208 -8.97 -7.57 4.99
CA PRO A 208 -10.00 -8.41 4.38
C PRO A 208 -10.28 -9.69 5.18
N PHE A 209 -9.31 -10.17 5.96
CA PHE A 209 -9.48 -11.29 6.89
C PHE A 209 -10.49 -10.97 8.00
N VAL A 210 -10.47 -9.77 8.56
CA VAL A 210 -11.42 -9.35 9.62
C VAL A 210 -12.84 -9.29 9.08
N VAL A 211 -13.02 -8.84 7.83
CA VAL A 211 -14.32 -8.90 7.14
C VAL A 211 -14.79 -10.36 7.02
N ALA A 212 -13.90 -11.28 6.62
CA ALA A 212 -14.23 -12.70 6.50
C ALA A 212 -14.57 -13.35 7.85
N LEU A 213 -13.94 -12.93 8.95
CA LEU A 213 -14.26 -13.41 10.31
C LEU A 213 -15.72 -13.12 10.72
N GLY A 214 -16.32 -12.03 10.22
CA GLY A 214 -17.75 -11.75 10.42
C GLY A 214 -18.71 -12.82 9.87
N TYR A 215 -18.20 -13.70 9.00
CA TYR A 215 -18.89 -14.85 8.41
C TYR A 215 -18.43 -16.21 8.99
N ASP A 216 -17.51 -16.19 9.96
CA ASP A 216 -17.01 -17.39 10.65
C ASP A 216 -17.51 -17.42 12.11
N ILE A 217 -17.18 -16.40 12.89
CA ILE A 217 -17.50 -16.33 14.33
C ILE A 217 -18.75 -15.49 14.62
N GLY A 218 -19.20 -14.69 13.65
CA GLY A 218 -20.40 -13.86 13.76
C GLY A 218 -20.30 -12.68 14.74
N LEU A 219 -19.10 -12.36 15.24
CA LEU A 219 -18.84 -11.24 16.17
C LEU A 219 -18.49 -9.93 15.44
N ALA A 220 -19.14 -9.69 14.31
CA ALA A 220 -19.08 -8.48 13.48
C ALA A 220 -20.25 -8.55 12.47
N PRO A 221 -20.63 -7.44 11.80
CA PRO A 221 -21.56 -7.53 10.68
C PRO A 221 -21.01 -8.50 9.62
N THR A 222 -21.82 -9.39 9.05
CA THR A 222 -23.29 -9.50 9.10
C THR A 222 -23.81 -10.53 10.11
N SER A 223 -22.98 -10.91 11.09
CA SER A 223 -23.27 -11.88 12.16
C SER A 223 -23.67 -13.26 11.65
N ARG A 224 -22.87 -13.79 10.72
CA ARG A 224 -23.11 -15.09 10.10
C ARG A 224 -22.11 -16.10 10.61
N CYS A 225 -22.59 -17.27 10.98
CA CYS A 225 -21.79 -18.41 11.41
C CYS A 225 -22.64 -19.68 11.47
N SER A 226 -21.98 -20.84 11.57
CA SER A 226 -22.65 -22.14 11.65
C SER A 226 -23.32 -22.42 13.02
N LEU A 227 -23.03 -21.64 14.06
CA LEU A 227 -23.51 -21.89 15.43
C LEU A 227 -24.74 -21.02 15.76
N PRO A 228 -25.95 -21.63 15.87
CA PRO A 228 -27.16 -20.89 16.21
C PRO A 228 -27.34 -20.64 17.71
N PRO A 229 -28.19 -19.66 18.11
CA PRO A 229 -28.55 -19.45 19.51
C PRO A 229 -29.19 -20.71 20.13
N PRO A 230 -28.88 -21.04 21.41
CA PRO A 230 -28.02 -20.31 22.34
C PRO A 230 -26.53 -20.69 22.29
N ILE A 231 -26.13 -21.62 21.42
CA ILE A 231 -24.75 -22.15 21.35
C ILE A 231 -23.80 -21.12 20.71
N GLY A 232 -24.29 -20.34 19.76
CA GLY A 232 -23.57 -19.23 19.14
C GLY A 232 -24.49 -18.05 18.82
N PRO A 233 -23.94 -16.95 18.31
CA PRO A 233 -24.70 -15.71 18.14
C PRO A 233 -25.54 -15.65 16.84
N CYS A 234 -25.37 -16.60 15.90
CA CYS A 234 -25.79 -16.38 14.51
C CYS A 234 -27.11 -17.04 14.14
N LYS A 235 -28.03 -16.30 13.52
CA LYS A 235 -29.30 -16.86 13.05
C LYS A 235 -29.16 -17.75 11.81
N ALA A 236 -28.08 -17.56 11.05
CA ALA A 236 -27.76 -18.30 9.83
C ALA A 236 -26.27 -18.12 9.49
N GLY A 237 -25.76 -18.95 8.57
CA GLY A 237 -24.41 -18.85 8.06
C GLY A 237 -23.78 -20.21 7.83
N ASN A 238 -22.59 -20.21 7.24
CA ASN A 238 -21.77 -21.40 7.13
C ASN A 238 -20.28 -21.03 7.23
N SER A 239 -19.74 -21.20 8.42
CA SER A 239 -18.34 -20.91 8.78
C SER A 239 -17.31 -21.66 7.92
N SER A 240 -17.69 -22.79 7.30
CA SER A 240 -16.79 -23.58 6.45
C SER A 240 -16.75 -23.11 5.00
N ILE A 241 -17.62 -22.18 4.57
CA ILE A 241 -17.74 -21.78 3.16
C ILE A 241 -17.77 -20.26 3.00
N GLU A 242 -18.59 -19.57 3.79
CA GLU A 242 -18.86 -18.13 3.61
C GLU A 242 -17.61 -17.24 3.76
N PRO A 243 -16.68 -17.48 4.72
CA PRO A 243 -15.44 -16.70 4.80
C PRO A 243 -14.60 -16.77 3.52
N TYR A 244 -14.58 -17.92 2.82
CA TYR A 244 -13.83 -18.10 1.58
C TYR A 244 -14.49 -17.40 0.40
N ILE A 245 -15.82 -17.42 0.32
CA ILE A 245 -16.57 -16.67 -0.72
C ILE A 245 -16.31 -15.16 -0.56
N VAL A 246 -16.38 -14.67 0.67
CA VAL A 246 -16.14 -13.26 1.01
C VAL A 246 -14.70 -12.87 0.68
N ALA A 247 -13.72 -13.66 1.11
CA ALA A 247 -12.31 -13.42 0.79
C ALA A 247 -12.05 -13.41 -0.72
N HIS A 248 -12.64 -14.37 -1.46
CA HIS A 248 -12.53 -14.43 -2.92
C HIS A 248 -13.06 -13.16 -3.59
N ASN A 249 -14.26 -12.71 -3.22
CA ASN A 249 -14.86 -11.49 -3.79
C ASN A 249 -14.09 -10.23 -3.40
N LEU A 250 -13.54 -10.15 -2.18
CA LEU A 250 -12.66 -9.04 -1.75
C LEU A 250 -11.38 -8.99 -2.62
N ILE A 251 -10.76 -10.13 -2.91
CA ILE A 251 -9.57 -10.21 -3.78
C ILE A 251 -9.90 -9.79 -5.21
N LEU A 252 -11.01 -10.27 -5.78
CA LEU A 252 -11.45 -9.85 -7.11
C LEU A 252 -11.77 -8.35 -7.18
N ALA A 253 -12.42 -7.82 -6.15
CA ALA A 253 -12.74 -6.40 -6.03
C ALA A 253 -11.47 -5.54 -5.99
N HIS A 254 -10.47 -5.93 -5.18
CA HIS A 254 -9.14 -5.32 -5.19
C HIS A 254 -8.49 -5.37 -6.58
N ALA A 255 -8.46 -6.55 -7.22
CA ALA A 255 -7.80 -6.72 -8.51
C ALA A 255 -8.43 -5.85 -9.61
N ARG A 256 -9.77 -5.73 -9.63
CA ARG A 256 -10.46 -4.83 -10.58
C ARG A 256 -10.15 -3.37 -10.30
N ALA A 257 -10.15 -2.93 -9.03
CA ALA A 257 -9.80 -1.57 -8.66
C ALA A 257 -8.34 -1.22 -9.03
N ALA A 258 -7.39 -2.11 -8.73
CA ALA A 258 -5.98 -1.92 -9.06
C ALA A 258 -5.74 -1.87 -10.58
N LYS A 259 -6.36 -2.77 -11.35
CA LYS A 259 -6.29 -2.76 -12.83
C LYS A 259 -6.88 -1.47 -13.41
N LEU A 260 -7.99 -1.00 -12.87
CA LEU A 260 -8.63 0.26 -13.26
C LEU A 260 -7.71 1.46 -12.98
N TYR A 261 -7.15 1.55 -11.77
CA TYR A 261 -6.23 2.61 -11.36
C TYR A 261 -5.03 2.71 -12.30
N LYS A 262 -4.33 1.58 -12.51
CA LYS A 262 -3.17 1.48 -13.41
C LYS A 262 -3.51 1.89 -14.84
N LYS A 263 -4.70 1.51 -15.35
CA LYS A 263 -5.08 1.79 -16.74
C LYS A 263 -5.50 3.24 -16.98
N LYS A 264 -6.21 3.87 -16.05
CA LYS A 264 -6.90 5.15 -16.28
C LYS A 264 -6.37 6.34 -15.46
N TYR A 265 -5.80 6.11 -14.28
CA TYR A 265 -5.53 7.18 -13.31
C TYR A 265 -4.07 7.31 -12.91
N GLN A 266 -3.27 6.27 -13.09
CA GLN A 266 -1.82 6.37 -12.96
C GLN A 266 -1.27 7.22 -14.11
N ALA A 267 -0.50 8.26 -13.80
CA ALA A 267 0.13 9.11 -14.81
C ALA A 267 1.02 8.28 -15.74
N THR A 268 0.85 8.46 -17.05
CA THR A 268 1.42 7.62 -18.11
C THR A 268 2.92 7.86 -18.34
N GLY A 269 3.80 7.41 -17.44
CA GLY A 269 5.04 6.79 -17.91
C GLY A 269 4.65 5.43 -18.48
N THR A 270 5.17 5.02 -19.65
CA THR A 270 4.61 3.91 -20.45
C THR A 270 4.17 2.67 -19.62
N ASN A 271 2.93 2.23 -19.83
CA ASN A 271 2.26 1.21 -19.00
C ASN A 271 2.77 -0.23 -19.17
N ASN A 272 3.84 -0.43 -19.95
CA ASN A 272 4.38 -1.76 -20.26
C ASN A 272 5.76 -2.00 -19.63
N ILE A 273 6.35 -1.00 -18.95
CA ILE A 273 7.67 -1.12 -18.32
C ILE A 273 7.49 -0.97 -16.80
N TYR A 274 7.21 -2.08 -16.14
CA TYR A 274 7.31 -2.17 -14.68
C TYR A 274 8.77 -2.36 -14.31
N SER A 275 9.31 -1.51 -13.44
CA SER A 275 10.64 -1.76 -12.86
C SER A 275 10.58 -2.99 -11.97
N TYR A 276 11.16 -4.11 -12.42
CA TYR A 276 11.37 -5.31 -11.63
C TYR A 276 12.82 -5.81 -11.74
N PRO A 277 13.76 -5.11 -11.09
CA PRO A 277 15.20 -5.37 -11.19
C PRO A 277 15.61 -6.81 -10.83
N GLN A 278 14.91 -7.45 -9.89
CA GLN A 278 15.08 -8.85 -9.51
C GLN A 278 14.84 -9.79 -10.71
N GLY A 279 13.93 -9.43 -11.60
CA GLY A 279 13.64 -10.20 -12.81
C GLY A 279 14.83 -10.24 -13.75
N LEU A 280 15.58 -9.14 -13.88
CA LEU A 280 16.80 -9.09 -14.68
C LEU A 280 17.88 -10.01 -14.10
N GLN A 281 18.09 -10.02 -12.77
CA GLN A 281 19.02 -10.97 -12.13
C GLN A 281 18.63 -12.42 -12.47
N LYS A 282 17.36 -12.78 -12.25
CA LYS A 282 16.86 -14.14 -12.52
C LYS A 282 17.03 -14.54 -13.98
N LEU A 283 16.78 -13.62 -14.92
CA LEU A 283 16.97 -13.87 -16.35
C LEU A 283 18.45 -14.12 -16.68
N LEU A 284 19.36 -13.31 -16.14
CA LEU A 284 20.80 -13.45 -16.37
C LEU A 284 21.33 -14.79 -15.83
N GLU A 285 20.92 -15.18 -14.62
CA GLU A 285 21.25 -16.47 -14.02
C GLU A 285 20.68 -17.64 -14.83
N PHE A 286 19.42 -17.53 -15.26
CA PHE A 286 18.79 -18.54 -16.12
C PHE A 286 19.53 -18.69 -17.45
N MET A 287 19.88 -17.58 -18.11
CA MET A 287 20.62 -17.60 -19.38
C MET A 287 21.99 -18.26 -19.22
N SER A 288 22.70 -17.93 -18.13
CA SER A 288 23.99 -18.56 -17.81
C SER A 288 23.85 -20.07 -17.58
N GLN A 289 22.89 -20.50 -16.77
CA GLN A 289 22.68 -21.92 -16.47
C GLN A 289 22.24 -22.71 -17.70
N LYS A 290 21.29 -22.19 -18.47
CA LYS A 290 20.70 -22.89 -19.62
C LYS A 290 21.63 -22.93 -20.82
N TYR A 291 22.39 -21.87 -21.06
CA TYR A 291 23.22 -21.71 -22.25
C TYR A 291 24.73 -21.74 -21.96
N GLN A 292 25.16 -22.41 -20.89
CA GLN A 292 26.58 -22.67 -20.60
C GLN A 292 27.44 -21.42 -20.44
N ASN A 293 26.97 -20.47 -19.62
CA ASN A 293 27.66 -19.25 -19.21
C ASN A 293 28.24 -18.40 -20.36
N ILE A 294 27.44 -18.21 -21.41
CA ILE A 294 27.72 -17.28 -22.50
C ILE A 294 28.04 -15.87 -22.00
N THR A 295 28.83 -15.14 -22.78
CA THR A 295 29.09 -13.71 -22.56
C THR A 295 27.82 -12.90 -22.84
N ILE A 296 27.38 -12.10 -21.86
CA ILE A 296 26.15 -11.29 -21.96
C ILE A 296 26.47 -9.80 -21.90
N TYR A 297 25.84 -9.01 -22.76
CA TYR A 297 25.78 -7.55 -22.67
C TYR A 297 24.32 -7.14 -22.56
N ILE A 298 23.98 -6.27 -21.61
CA ILE A 298 22.64 -5.69 -21.50
C ILE A 298 22.62 -4.49 -22.43
N THR A 299 22.13 -4.69 -23.65
CA THR A 299 22.22 -3.69 -24.73
C THR A 299 21.21 -2.55 -24.61
N GLU A 300 20.11 -2.75 -23.87
CA GLU A 300 19.14 -1.72 -23.55
C GLU A 300 18.52 -1.97 -22.17
N ASN A 301 18.45 -0.93 -21.34
CA ASN A 301 17.65 -0.90 -20.12
C ASN A 301 17.29 0.55 -19.81
N GLY A 302 16.00 0.84 -19.63
CA GLY A 302 15.52 2.22 -19.61
C GLY A 302 14.17 2.36 -18.92
N ILE A 303 13.88 3.57 -18.46
CA ILE A 303 12.57 3.93 -17.93
C ILE A 303 12.07 5.22 -18.61
N PRO A 304 10.82 5.25 -19.09
CA PRO A 304 10.28 6.42 -19.76
C PRO A 304 9.62 7.40 -18.80
N GLU A 305 9.49 8.64 -19.26
CA GLU A 305 8.48 9.59 -18.80
C GLU A 305 7.54 10.00 -19.93
N ALA A 306 6.31 10.34 -19.57
CA ALA A 306 5.40 11.01 -20.50
C ALA A 306 5.90 12.41 -20.83
N SER A 307 5.74 12.80 -22.08
CA SER A 307 5.65 14.20 -22.48
C SER A 307 4.24 14.69 -22.21
N VAL A 308 4.08 15.56 -21.20
CA VAL A 308 2.82 16.17 -20.77
C VAL A 308 2.76 17.63 -21.25
N PRO A 309 1.65 18.08 -21.87
CA PRO A 309 1.43 19.50 -22.18
C PRO A 309 1.58 20.39 -20.94
N ASP A 310 2.14 21.59 -21.12
CA ASP A 310 2.28 22.62 -20.08
C ASP A 310 3.13 22.24 -18.84
N ARG A 311 3.80 21.07 -18.85
CA ARG A 311 4.79 20.72 -17.82
C ARG A 311 6.03 21.61 -17.93
N HIS A 312 6.48 22.13 -16.79
CA HIS A 312 7.68 22.97 -16.74
C HIS A 312 8.94 22.15 -17.05
N LEU A 313 9.92 22.78 -17.71
CA LEU A 313 11.21 22.15 -18.03
C LEU A 313 11.89 21.56 -16.78
N GLU A 314 11.79 22.26 -15.64
CA GLU A 314 12.36 21.85 -14.35
C GLU A 314 11.88 20.44 -13.95
N ASP A 315 10.63 20.10 -14.22
CA ASP A 315 10.06 18.79 -13.91
C ASP A 315 10.60 17.68 -14.82
N TYR A 316 10.98 18.01 -16.06
CA TYR A 316 11.59 17.04 -16.99
C TYR A 316 13.07 16.79 -16.69
N VAL A 317 13.79 17.81 -16.21
CA VAL A 317 15.21 17.67 -15.90
C VAL A 317 15.45 17.08 -14.51
N ASN A 318 14.48 17.15 -13.60
CA ASN A 318 14.54 16.53 -12.27
C ASN A 318 14.00 15.10 -12.27
N ASP A 319 14.74 14.19 -12.89
CA ASP A 319 14.33 12.80 -13.13
C ASP A 319 14.95 11.79 -12.15
N ASP A 320 14.81 12.03 -10.85
CA ASP A 320 15.37 11.16 -9.79
C ASP A 320 14.92 9.69 -9.88
N TYR A 321 13.69 9.46 -10.35
CA TYR A 321 13.16 8.13 -10.58
C TYR A 321 14.00 7.33 -11.59
N ARG A 322 14.59 8.00 -12.59
CA ARG A 322 15.46 7.39 -13.61
C ARG A 322 16.78 6.96 -13.00
N ILE A 323 17.36 7.77 -12.12
CA ILE A 323 18.56 7.41 -11.36
C ILE A 323 18.29 6.18 -10.49
N MET A 324 17.19 6.19 -9.72
CA MET A 324 16.81 5.07 -8.87
C MET A 324 16.61 3.78 -9.67
N PHE A 325 15.95 3.87 -10.83
CA PHE A 325 15.80 2.74 -11.74
C PHE A 325 17.15 2.16 -12.17
N ILE A 326 18.10 3.00 -12.62
CA ILE A 326 19.42 2.56 -13.06
C ILE A 326 20.17 1.90 -11.90
N LEU A 327 20.20 2.53 -10.72
CA LEU A 327 20.87 2.02 -9.52
C LEU A 327 20.36 0.63 -9.12
N GLN A 328 19.04 0.43 -9.09
CA GLN A 328 18.46 -0.84 -8.74
C GLN A 328 18.83 -1.94 -9.75
N HIS A 329 18.78 -1.65 -11.06
CA HIS A 329 19.17 -2.62 -12.07
C HIS A 329 20.67 -2.95 -12.01
N LEU A 330 21.54 -1.95 -11.81
CA LEU A 330 22.98 -2.17 -11.62
C LEU A 330 23.27 -3.01 -10.37
N TYR A 331 22.55 -2.79 -9.26
CA TYR A 331 22.66 -3.64 -8.06
C TYR A 331 22.39 -5.11 -8.39
N TYR A 332 21.28 -5.40 -9.06
CA TYR A 332 20.88 -6.77 -9.38
C TYR A 332 21.73 -7.43 -10.47
N VAL A 333 22.27 -6.65 -11.43
CA VAL A 333 23.30 -7.11 -12.37
C VAL A 333 24.57 -7.49 -11.62
N ASN A 334 25.00 -6.69 -10.63
CA ASN A 334 26.16 -7.02 -9.79
C ASN A 334 25.92 -8.30 -8.98
N GLN A 335 24.71 -8.50 -8.43
CA GLN A 335 24.36 -9.75 -7.74
C GLN A 335 24.44 -10.97 -8.68
N ALA A 336 23.96 -10.86 -9.93
CA ALA A 336 24.11 -11.93 -10.93
C ALA A 336 25.58 -12.24 -11.26
N ILE A 337 26.43 -11.21 -11.38
CA ILE A 337 27.88 -11.38 -11.59
C ILE A 337 28.53 -12.09 -10.41
N LYS A 338 28.20 -11.72 -9.15
CA LYS A 338 28.68 -12.41 -7.94
C LYS A 338 28.26 -13.88 -7.89
N ASN A 339 27.11 -14.20 -8.49
CA ASN A 339 26.60 -15.56 -8.62
C ASN A 339 27.21 -16.34 -9.82
N GLY A 340 28.20 -15.76 -10.53
CA GLY A 340 28.99 -16.45 -11.55
C GLY A 340 28.56 -16.19 -13.00
N VAL A 341 27.57 -15.32 -13.24
CA VAL A 341 27.11 -14.98 -14.60
C VAL A 341 28.13 -14.10 -15.33
N ASN A 342 28.47 -14.46 -16.57
CA ASN A 342 29.45 -13.74 -17.40
C ASN A 342 28.87 -12.50 -18.12
N VAL A 343 28.41 -11.50 -17.35
CA VAL A 343 27.98 -10.18 -17.89
C VAL A 343 29.18 -9.28 -18.12
N LYS A 344 29.30 -8.65 -19.30
CA LYS A 344 30.43 -7.80 -19.71
C LYS A 344 30.08 -6.35 -20.00
N GLY A 345 28.81 -5.97 -19.99
CA GLY A 345 28.43 -4.56 -20.13
C GLY A 345 26.94 -4.29 -19.93
N TYR A 346 26.63 -3.01 -19.68
CA TYR A 346 25.30 -2.45 -19.48
C TYR A 346 25.19 -1.13 -20.25
N PHE A 347 24.15 -1.00 -21.06
CA PHE A 347 23.89 0.17 -21.90
C PHE A 347 22.50 0.72 -21.53
N TYR A 348 22.48 1.96 -21.04
CA TYR A 348 21.23 2.63 -20.69
C TYR A 348 20.49 3.10 -21.94
N TRP A 349 19.19 2.81 -22.00
CA TRP A 349 18.27 3.36 -22.99
C TRP A 349 17.48 4.53 -22.36
N SER A 350 17.63 5.78 -22.80
CA SER A 350 18.36 6.26 -23.99
C SER A 350 19.23 7.48 -23.69
N LEU A 351 20.12 7.83 -24.62
CA LEU A 351 20.97 9.01 -24.48
C LEU A 351 20.15 10.32 -24.61
N PHE A 352 19.27 10.41 -25.59
CA PHE A 352 18.46 11.58 -25.88
C PHE A 352 16.98 11.21 -25.90
N ASP A 353 16.11 12.15 -25.49
CA ASP A 353 14.70 12.04 -25.83
C ASP A 353 14.56 11.97 -27.37
N SER A 354 13.77 11.01 -27.85
CA SER A 354 13.72 10.70 -29.27
C SER A 354 12.31 10.28 -29.71
N PHE A 355 12.19 9.78 -30.94
CA PHE A 355 10.94 9.24 -31.47
C PHE A 355 10.79 7.78 -31.01
N GLU A 356 9.79 7.52 -30.16
CA GLU A 356 9.62 6.22 -29.48
C GLU A 356 8.53 5.36 -30.16
N GLY A 357 8.73 5.09 -31.46
CA GLY A 357 7.85 4.19 -32.24
C GLY A 357 6.39 4.66 -32.31
N GLU A 358 5.45 3.78 -31.98
CA GLU A 358 4.00 4.08 -32.00
C GLU A 358 3.60 5.21 -31.04
N HIS A 359 4.46 5.55 -30.08
CA HIS A 359 4.23 6.63 -29.13
C HIS A 359 4.74 7.99 -29.62
N GLY A 360 5.48 8.03 -30.73
CA GLY A 360 6.07 9.25 -31.28
C GLY A 360 6.93 10.00 -30.26
N TYR A 361 6.79 11.32 -30.19
CA TYR A 361 7.51 12.16 -29.23
C TYR A 361 6.79 12.32 -27.87
N ASN A 362 5.71 11.56 -27.65
CA ASN A 362 4.95 11.63 -26.40
C ASN A 362 5.60 10.86 -25.26
N THR A 363 6.69 10.13 -25.53
CA THR A 363 7.47 9.36 -24.57
C THR A 363 8.93 9.81 -24.61
N ARG A 364 9.57 9.87 -23.45
CA ARG A 364 10.93 10.38 -23.28
C ARG A 364 11.75 9.40 -22.44
N PHE A 365 12.78 8.79 -23.04
CA PHE A 365 13.71 7.88 -22.36
C PHE A 365 15.07 8.52 -22.07
N GLY A 366 15.32 9.71 -22.61
CA GLY A 366 16.65 10.29 -22.66
C GLY A 366 17.21 10.66 -21.30
N LEU A 367 18.51 10.47 -21.12
CA LEU A 367 19.30 11.16 -20.09
C LEU A 367 19.40 12.66 -20.39
N PHE A 368 19.24 13.06 -21.65
CA PHE A 368 19.19 14.45 -22.09
C PHE A 368 17.78 14.78 -22.61
N PHE A 369 17.20 15.83 -22.05
CA PHE A 369 15.96 16.41 -22.55
C PHE A 369 16.22 17.08 -23.90
N ILE A 370 15.33 16.82 -24.87
CA ILE A 370 15.33 17.51 -26.16
C ILE A 370 14.15 18.49 -26.20
N ASP A 371 14.49 19.78 -26.33
CA ASP A 371 13.53 20.85 -26.54
C ASP A 371 13.17 20.96 -28.03
N TYR A 372 12.11 20.27 -28.44
CA TYR A 372 11.64 20.26 -29.83
C TYR A 372 11.17 21.63 -30.33
N ASN A 373 10.82 22.55 -29.42
CA ASN A 373 10.33 23.89 -29.77
C ASN A 373 11.43 24.95 -29.80
N ASN A 374 12.59 24.66 -29.22
CA ASN A 374 13.74 25.56 -29.16
C ASN A 374 14.95 24.95 -29.88
N ASN A 375 14.81 24.78 -31.20
CA ASN A 375 15.88 24.30 -32.09
C ASN A 375 16.55 22.99 -31.60
N TYR A 376 15.77 22.07 -31.04
CA TYR A 376 16.24 20.78 -30.54
C TYR A 376 17.36 20.90 -29.49
N LYS A 377 17.35 21.95 -28.65
CA LYS A 377 18.37 22.13 -27.62
C LYS A 377 18.47 20.89 -26.71
N ARG A 378 19.70 20.43 -26.46
CA ARG A 378 20.00 19.30 -25.54
C ARG A 378 20.21 19.86 -24.15
N ILE A 379 19.46 19.37 -23.17
CA ILE A 379 19.54 19.83 -21.79
C ILE A 379 19.80 18.59 -20.92
N PRO A 380 20.93 18.52 -20.20
CA PRO A 380 21.23 17.36 -19.36
C PRO A 380 20.22 17.27 -18.22
N LYS A 381 19.54 16.13 -18.10
CA LYS A 381 18.72 15.82 -16.94
C LYS A 381 19.62 15.48 -15.75
N LYS A 382 19.03 15.39 -14.56
CA LYS A 382 19.72 15.03 -13.33
C LYS A 382 20.37 13.64 -13.47
N SER A 383 19.71 12.70 -14.13
CA SER A 383 20.25 11.38 -14.45
C SER A 383 21.52 11.40 -15.33
N ALA A 384 21.63 12.30 -16.31
CA ALA A 384 22.86 12.47 -17.09
C ALA A 384 24.02 12.97 -16.23
N LYS A 385 23.76 13.97 -15.39
CA LYS A 385 24.76 14.54 -14.46
C LYS A 385 25.20 13.49 -13.45
N TRP A 386 24.24 12.75 -12.90
CA TRP A 386 24.49 11.63 -12.00
C TRP A 386 25.34 10.55 -12.65
N LEU A 387 24.98 10.10 -13.86
CA LEU A 387 25.71 9.03 -14.54
C LEU A 387 27.16 9.46 -14.84
N HIS A 388 27.40 10.73 -15.15
CA HIS A 388 28.74 11.29 -15.25
C HIS A 388 29.52 11.13 -13.94
N CYS A 389 28.95 11.57 -12.81
CA CYS A 389 29.58 11.44 -11.49
C CYS A 389 29.78 9.96 -11.07
N PHE A 390 28.81 9.10 -11.34
CA PHE A 390 28.91 7.67 -11.09
C PHE A 390 30.09 7.05 -11.85
N LEU A 391 30.26 7.38 -13.14
CA LEU A 391 31.33 6.83 -13.99
C LEU A 391 32.71 7.43 -13.73
N LYS A 392 32.80 8.68 -13.25
CA LYS A 392 34.08 9.39 -13.06
C LYS A 392 34.57 9.43 -11.61
N HIS A 393 33.65 9.38 -10.64
CA HIS A 393 33.93 9.69 -9.23
C HIS A 393 33.42 8.62 -8.25
N ASN A 394 32.87 7.48 -8.74
CA ASN A 394 32.30 6.40 -7.91
C ASN A 394 31.19 6.84 -6.94
N ILE A 395 30.48 7.93 -7.26
CA ILE A 395 29.42 8.50 -6.43
C ILE A 395 28.12 7.71 -6.64
N THR A 396 27.60 7.11 -5.58
CA THR A 396 26.44 6.19 -5.63
C THR A 396 25.11 6.83 -5.26
N GLN A 397 25.10 7.98 -4.56
CA GLN A 397 23.86 8.62 -4.09
C GLN A 397 23.52 9.89 -4.90
N PRO A 398 22.23 10.16 -5.20
CA PRO A 398 21.80 11.41 -5.85
C PRO A 398 22.07 12.66 -5.02
N SER A 399 22.09 12.54 -3.68
CA SER A 399 22.28 13.65 -2.73
C SER A 399 23.69 14.26 -2.78
N THR A 400 24.70 13.46 -3.13
CA THR A 400 26.10 13.90 -3.30
C THR A 400 26.34 14.70 -4.60
N LEU A 401 25.35 14.81 -5.50
CA LEU A 401 25.46 15.62 -6.72
C LEU A 401 25.42 17.13 -6.48
N LEU A 402 24.89 17.55 -5.32
CA LEU A 402 24.82 18.96 -4.96
C LEU A 402 26.22 19.52 -4.60
N GLU A 403 27.13 18.70 -4.08
CA GLU A 403 28.47 19.15 -3.69
C GLU A 403 29.43 19.35 -4.89
N GLU A 404 29.27 18.59 -5.98
CA GLU A 404 30.11 18.73 -7.18
C GLU A 404 29.48 19.53 -8.34
N SER A 405 28.24 20.02 -8.18
CA SER A 405 27.63 20.96 -9.15
C SER A 405 28.46 22.25 -9.35
N SER A 406 29.42 22.50 -8.46
CA SER A 406 30.42 23.56 -8.52
C SER A 406 31.52 23.38 -9.59
N MET A 407 31.57 22.26 -10.34
CA MET A 407 32.45 22.14 -11.51
C MET A 407 32.00 22.97 -12.74
N PHE A 408 30.84 23.64 -12.68
CA PHE A 408 30.59 24.84 -13.47
C PHE A 408 30.72 26.06 -12.54
N GLY A 409 31.89 26.69 -12.60
CA GLY A 409 32.46 27.60 -11.60
C GLY A 409 31.57 28.67 -10.98
N SER A 410 31.76 28.92 -9.68
CA SER A 410 32.59 30.05 -9.19
C SER A 410 32.68 30.08 -7.66
N ASN A 411 33.80 30.61 -7.17
CA ASN A 411 34.28 30.66 -5.77
C ASN A 411 33.34 31.39 -4.80
N THR A 412 33.23 30.92 -3.53
CA THR A 412 33.66 31.67 -2.32
C THR A 412 33.41 30.93 -0.99
N THR A 413 34.50 30.72 -0.25
CA THR A 413 34.75 30.77 1.22
C THR A 413 33.72 30.36 2.28
N GLN A 414 34.17 29.38 3.09
CA GLN A 414 33.77 28.93 4.44
C GLN A 414 33.41 30.01 5.47
N LYS A 415 32.57 29.64 6.46
CA LYS A 415 32.95 29.66 7.89
C LYS A 415 32.02 28.82 8.79
N ASN A 416 32.66 28.20 9.78
CA ASN A 416 32.17 27.26 10.81
C ASN A 416 31.40 27.93 11.95
N ASN A 417 30.65 27.12 12.73
CA ASN A 417 30.72 26.97 14.21
C ASN A 417 29.40 26.36 14.75
N GLU A 418 29.44 25.12 15.27
CA GLU A 418 29.53 24.73 16.70
C GLU A 418 28.18 24.68 17.44
N SER A 419 27.83 23.48 17.91
CA SER A 419 26.79 23.18 18.90
C SER A 419 27.31 23.38 20.33
N PRO A 420 26.44 23.51 21.34
CA PRO A 420 26.47 22.45 22.37
C PRO A 420 25.14 22.09 23.05
N ASN A 421 25.02 20.79 23.31
CA ASN A 421 24.46 20.04 24.45
C ASN A 421 23.52 20.72 25.48
N GLY A 422 22.43 20.00 25.77
CA GLY A 422 21.66 20.11 27.02
C GLY A 422 20.97 18.78 27.37
N THR A 423 21.40 18.17 28.46
CA THR A 423 20.90 16.91 29.06
C THR A 423 19.57 17.16 29.78
N LEU A 424 18.59 16.25 29.69
CA LEU A 424 17.50 16.18 30.68
C LEU A 424 17.06 14.75 31.00
N THR A 425 16.72 14.61 32.26
CA THR A 425 16.60 13.43 33.12
C THR A 425 15.32 12.63 32.91
N THR A 426 15.44 11.30 32.99
CA THR A 426 14.34 10.32 33.02
C THR A 426 13.66 10.25 34.40
N ALA A 427 12.32 10.32 34.41
CA ALA A 427 11.49 9.81 35.50
C ALA A 427 10.44 8.87 34.89
N ALA A 428 10.50 7.58 35.24
CA ALA A 428 9.55 6.56 34.79
C ALA A 428 8.42 6.40 35.82
N VAL A 429 7.17 6.49 35.34
CA VAL A 429 5.96 6.08 36.05
C VAL A 429 5.51 4.74 35.46
N SER A 430 5.24 3.79 36.33
CA SER A 430 4.79 2.42 36.05
C SER A 430 3.33 2.39 35.57
N ILE A 431 3.03 1.69 34.47
CA ILE A 431 1.67 1.26 34.11
C ILE A 431 1.68 -0.21 33.64
N ILE A 432 0.75 -0.94 34.26
CA ILE A 432 0.44 -2.37 34.17
C ILE A 432 -0.20 -2.68 32.80
N GLY A 433 0.19 -3.82 32.21
CA GLY A 433 0.01 -4.15 30.81
C GLY A 433 -1.40 -4.50 30.31
N THR A 434 -1.56 -4.36 28.99
CA THR A 434 -2.61 -4.97 28.16
C THR A 434 -1.91 -5.77 27.07
N PHE A 435 -2.27 -7.04 26.92
CA PHE A 435 -1.70 -7.95 25.93
C PHE A 435 -2.09 -7.53 24.50
N ILE A 436 -1.12 -7.04 23.73
CA ILE A 436 -1.16 -6.99 22.26
C ILE A 436 0.00 -7.85 21.77
N GLY A 437 -0.33 -9.00 21.17
CA GLY A 437 0.66 -9.87 20.54
C GLY A 437 0.98 -9.38 19.13
N PHE A 438 2.22 -8.93 18.94
CA PHE A 438 2.89 -8.78 17.64
C PHE A 438 2.93 -10.12 16.89
N PHE A 439 2.64 -10.14 15.58
CA PHE A 439 3.34 -11.04 14.65
C PHE A 439 3.45 -10.44 13.24
N ALA A 440 4.62 -10.70 12.66
CA ALA A 440 5.13 -10.17 11.40
C ALA A 440 4.37 -10.68 10.16
N LEU A 441 4.33 -9.81 9.14
CA LEU A 441 3.83 -10.09 7.81
C LEU A 441 4.76 -11.08 7.09
N PHE A 442 4.29 -12.31 6.83
CA PHE A 442 4.90 -13.17 5.82
C PHE A 442 4.29 -12.85 4.45
N VAL A 443 5.08 -12.29 3.55
CA VAL A 443 4.77 -12.26 2.12
C VAL A 443 5.31 -13.54 1.50
N LEU A 444 4.43 -14.51 1.23
CA LEU A 444 4.77 -15.61 0.33
C LEU A 444 4.67 -15.13 -1.13
N PRO A 445 5.64 -15.47 -1.98
CA PRO A 445 5.60 -15.16 -3.40
C PRO A 445 4.56 -16.00 -4.14
N THR A 446 3.90 -15.35 -5.08
CA THR A 446 3.02 -15.91 -6.11
C THR A 446 3.65 -17.10 -6.84
N PHE A 447 3.03 -18.27 -6.73
CA PHE A 447 2.93 -19.21 -7.85
C PHE A 447 1.66 -18.85 -8.63
N CYS A 448 1.82 -18.36 -9.86
CA CYS A 448 0.73 -18.35 -10.83
C CYS A 448 1.37 -18.55 -12.20
N GLU A 449 1.36 -19.80 -12.66
CA GLU A 449 1.30 -20.21 -14.06
C GLU A 449 1.17 -21.73 -14.08
N THR A 450 -0.09 -22.23 -14.07
CA THR A 450 -0.54 -23.50 -14.73
C THR A 450 -2.01 -23.89 -14.46
N GLU A 451 -2.90 -23.01 -13.97
CA GLU A 451 -4.33 -23.37 -13.80
C GLU A 451 -5.33 -22.61 -14.68
N GLU A 452 -4.88 -21.73 -15.58
CA GLU A 452 -5.79 -21.01 -16.49
C GLU A 452 -6.20 -21.85 -17.73
N GLN A 453 -5.50 -22.96 -18.02
CA GLN A 453 -5.88 -23.90 -19.09
C GLN A 453 -6.77 -25.07 -18.63
N LEU A 454 -6.93 -25.29 -17.32
CA LEU A 454 -7.81 -26.36 -16.79
C LEU A 454 -9.22 -25.86 -16.43
N MET A 455 -9.40 -24.57 -16.18
CA MET A 455 -10.67 -23.99 -15.73
C MET A 455 -11.64 -23.59 -16.86
N MET A 456 -11.24 -23.68 -18.13
CA MET A 456 -12.10 -23.34 -19.29
C MET A 456 -12.70 -24.55 -20.02
N ASN A 457 -12.49 -25.79 -19.56
CA ASN A 457 -12.92 -26.98 -20.29
C ASN A 457 -13.78 -27.98 -19.49
N GLN A 458 -14.60 -27.50 -18.56
CA GLN A 458 -15.67 -28.31 -17.96
C GLN A 458 -17.00 -27.54 -17.93
N SER A 459 -17.57 -27.34 -19.12
CA SER A 459 -19.00 -27.05 -19.31
C SER A 459 -19.70 -28.25 -19.92
N SER A 460 -19.71 -29.37 -19.19
CA SER A 460 -20.66 -30.47 -19.45
C SER A 460 -20.54 -31.51 -18.34
N PHE A 461 -21.48 -31.54 -17.40
CA PHE A 461 -22.05 -32.79 -16.88
C PHE A 461 -23.44 -32.48 -16.33
N ASN A 462 -24.40 -33.30 -16.76
CA ASN A 462 -25.83 -33.31 -16.41
C ASN A 462 -26.08 -33.45 -14.92
#